data_AF-A0A932JCQ7-F1
#
_entry.id   AF-A0A932JCQ7-F1
#
_cell.length_a   1.000
_cell.length_b   1.000
_cell.length_c   1.000
_cell.angle_alpha   90.00
_cell.angle_beta   90.00
_cell.angle_gamma   90.00
#
_symmetry.space_group_name_H-M   'P 1'
#
loop_
_entity.id
_entity.type
_entity.pdbx_description
1 polymer ?
#
loop_
_entity_poly.entity_id
_entity_poly.type
_entity_poly.pdbx_seq_one_letter_code
_entity_poly.pdbx_strand_id
1 'polypeptide(L)'
;MTRITSDLRETGHRAQRGQGLVEYAIILVLVAVVVLIILAVLGPGIGNVFSNVVTNLQQPGGGGGGGGGNVITSLTATRTGGGHGNSVKVDITVSTSTTVTVTDSQSGGSQSLACNGSCSVTMGGVGDNAGTITVTASAGGTMSAGYPPKS
;
A
#
# COMPACT_ATOMS: atom_id res chain seq x y z
N MET A 1 -48.72 0.80 -81.00
CA MET A 1 -48.34 2.12 -80.48
C MET A 1 -48.12 1.98 -78.98
N THR A 2 -47.05 1.30 -78.58
CA THR A 2 -45.79 1.88 -78.05
C THR A 2 -45.89 2.19 -76.56
N ARG A 3 -45.14 1.41 -75.78
CA ARG A 3 -44.86 1.61 -74.36
C ARG A 3 -44.24 2.99 -74.13
N ILE A 4 -44.68 3.71 -73.09
CA ILE A 4 -43.79 4.57 -72.30
C ILE A 4 -44.12 4.37 -70.82
N THR A 5 -43.23 3.61 -70.18
CA THR A 5 -42.99 3.57 -68.74
C THR A 5 -42.01 4.68 -68.38
N SER A 6 -42.39 5.62 -67.50
CA SER A 6 -41.53 6.54 -66.73
C SER A 6 -42.43 7.70 -66.27
N ASP A 7 -42.73 7.91 -65.01
CA ASP A 7 -41.71 8.11 -63.97
C ASP A 7 -42.32 7.79 -62.60
N LEU A 8 -41.62 6.92 -61.87
CA LEU A 8 -41.82 6.78 -60.44
C LEU A 8 -41.37 8.08 -59.79
N ARG A 9 -42.26 8.77 -59.09
CA ARG A 9 -41.81 9.44 -57.87
C ARG A 9 -42.86 9.40 -56.80
N GLU A 10 -42.86 8.29 -56.08
CA GLU A 10 -43.21 8.27 -54.66
C GLU A 10 -42.50 9.44 -53.97
N THR A 11 -43.26 10.48 -53.63
CA THR A 11 -42.87 11.38 -52.55
C THR A 11 -43.13 10.66 -51.24
N GLY A 12 -42.32 9.64 -50.97
CA GLY A 12 -42.21 9.03 -49.66
C GLY A 12 -41.84 10.13 -48.67
N HIS A 13 -42.71 10.34 -47.69
CA HIS A 13 -42.40 11.07 -46.48
C HIS A 13 -41.07 10.56 -45.93
N ARG A 14 -39.99 11.31 -46.13
CA ARG A 14 -38.68 10.99 -45.56
C ARG A 14 -38.86 10.93 -44.04
N ALA A 15 -38.68 9.74 -43.48
CA ALA A 15 -38.77 9.50 -42.05
C ALA A 15 -37.72 10.37 -41.32
N GLN A 16 -38.15 11.52 -40.79
CA GLN A 16 -37.40 12.31 -39.82
C GLN A 16 -37.42 11.65 -38.44
N ARG A 17 -36.99 10.38 -38.32
CA ARG A 17 -37.03 9.66 -37.03
C ARG A 17 -35.79 8.81 -36.69
N GLY A 18 -34.71 8.89 -37.46
CA GLY A 18 -33.52 8.07 -37.20
C GLY A 18 -32.19 8.81 -37.06
N GLN A 19 -32.13 10.10 -37.38
CA GLN A 19 -30.83 10.76 -37.61
C GLN A 19 -30.18 11.34 -36.34
N GLY A 20 -30.88 11.35 -35.19
CA GLY A 20 -30.28 11.77 -33.92
C GLY A 20 -29.63 10.61 -33.13
N LEU A 21 -30.17 9.39 -33.21
CA LEU A 21 -29.73 8.27 -32.37
C LEU A 21 -28.28 7.85 -32.62
N VAL A 22 -27.84 7.91 -33.89
CA VAL A 22 -26.44 7.58 -34.23
C VAL A 22 -25.47 8.69 -33.84
N GLU A 23 -25.87 9.96 -33.93
CA GLU A 23 -25.04 11.09 -33.51
C GLU A 23 -24.81 11.06 -31.99
N TYR A 24 -25.86 10.81 -31.21
CA TYR A 24 -25.71 10.65 -29.76
C TYR A 24 -24.90 9.41 -29.40
N ALA A 25 -25.01 8.30 -30.13
CA ALA A 25 -24.20 7.10 -29.88
C ALA A 25 -22.69 7.37 -30.04
N ILE A 26 -22.30 8.14 -31.05
CA ILE A 26 -20.88 8.46 -31.30
C ILE A 26 -20.34 9.41 -30.23
N ILE A 27 -21.14 10.41 -29.81
CA ILE A 27 -20.76 11.31 -28.71
C ILE A 27 -20.62 10.53 -27.39
N LEU A 28 -21.53 9.59 -27.11
CA LEU A 28 -21.46 8.77 -25.90
C LEU A 28 -20.23 7.87 -25.88
N VAL A 29 -19.83 7.29 -27.02
CA VAL A 29 -18.60 6.50 -27.13
C VAL A 29 -17.37 7.39 -26.89
N LEU A 30 -17.33 8.59 -27.47
CA LEU A 30 -16.22 9.53 -27.26
C LEU A 30 -16.08 9.92 -25.78
N VAL A 31 -17.20 10.25 -25.12
CA VAL A 31 -17.22 10.59 -23.69
C VAL A 31 -16.79 9.39 -22.84
N ALA A 32 -17.24 8.17 -23.17
CA ALA A 32 -16.86 6.96 -22.44
C ALA A 32 -15.34 6.71 -22.47
N VAL A 33 -14.68 6.95 -23.61
CA VAL A 33 -13.21 6.83 -23.72
C VAL A 33 -12.50 7.85 -22.84
N VAL A 34 -12.98 9.11 -22.82
CA VAL A 34 -12.41 10.15 -21.96
C VAL A 34 -12.52 9.77 -20.48
N VAL A 35 -13.68 9.27 -20.05
CA VAL A 35 -13.88 8.82 -18.66
C VAL A 35 -12.95 7.67 -18.31
N LEU A 36 -12.75 6.69 -19.21
CA LEU A 36 -11.82 5.59 -18.99
C LEU A 36 -10.39 6.07 -18.74
N ILE A 37 -9.93 7.05 -19.54
CA ILE A 37 -8.58 7.64 -19.40
C ILE A 37 -8.45 8.36 -18.05
N ILE A 38 -9.46 9.14 -17.66
CA ILE A 38 -9.47 9.84 -16.37
C ILE A 38 -9.38 8.82 -15.23
N LEU A 39 -10.21 7.77 -15.23
CA LEU A 39 -10.17 6.74 -14.19
C LEU A 39 -8.83 5.99 -14.15
N ALA A 40 -8.21 5.72 -15.30
CA ALA A 40 -6.92 5.04 -15.38
C ALA A 40 -5.76 5.90 -14.83
N VAL A 41 -5.80 7.21 -15.04
CA VAL A 41 -4.77 8.14 -14.55
C VAL A 41 -4.99 8.50 -13.07
N LEU A 42 -6.23 8.72 -12.66
CA LEU A 42 -6.57 9.09 -11.28
C LEU A 42 -6.55 7.89 -10.33
N GLY A 43 -6.80 6.67 -10.81
CA GLY A 43 -6.83 5.46 -10.00
C GLY A 43 -5.55 5.25 -9.16
N PRO A 44 -4.35 5.23 -9.78
CA PRO A 44 -3.09 5.08 -9.04
C PRO A 44 -2.79 6.25 -8.10
N GLY A 45 -3.14 7.48 -8.50
CA GLY A 45 -2.90 8.68 -7.70
C GLY A 45 -3.66 8.69 -6.37
N ILE A 46 -4.94 8.26 -6.39
CA ILE A 46 -5.78 8.19 -5.19
C ILE A 46 -5.31 7.07 -4.26
N GLY A 47 -4.89 5.92 -4.80
CA GLY A 47 -4.37 4.80 -4.02
C GLY A 47 -3.16 5.19 -3.16
N ASN A 48 -2.20 5.93 -3.74
CA ASN A 48 -1.00 6.36 -3.05
C ASN A 48 -1.30 7.32 -1.88
N VAL A 49 -2.26 8.24 -2.07
CA VAL A 49 -2.68 9.20 -1.03
C VAL A 49 -3.41 8.50 0.11
N PHE A 50 -4.31 7.55 -0.19
CA PHE A 50 -5.03 6.81 0.83
C PHE A 50 -4.10 5.92 1.67
N SER A 51 -3.12 5.25 1.03
CA SER A 51 -2.06 4.50 1.73
C SER A 51 -1.27 5.39 2.68
N ASN A 52 -0.92 6.61 2.26
CA ASN A 52 -0.23 7.57 3.12
C ASN A 52 -1.11 8.04 4.29
N VAL A 53 -2.39 8.36 4.06
CA VAL A 53 -3.29 8.84 5.14
C VAL A 53 -3.55 7.75 6.19
N VAL A 54 -3.84 6.51 5.78
CA VAL A 54 -4.04 5.40 6.72
C VAL A 54 -2.76 5.13 7.52
N THR A 55 -1.59 5.24 6.89
CA THR A 55 -0.30 5.13 7.59
C THR A 55 -0.13 6.21 8.67
N ASN A 56 -0.58 7.44 8.42
CA ASN A 56 -0.47 8.54 9.39
C ASN A 56 -1.52 8.46 10.51
N LEU A 57 -2.68 7.86 10.26
CA LEU A 57 -3.77 7.76 11.26
C LEU A 57 -3.66 6.52 12.16
N GLN A 58 -2.98 5.46 11.73
CA GLN A 58 -2.90 4.18 12.46
C GLN A 58 -1.71 4.08 13.44
N GLN A 59 -0.73 4.99 13.39
CA GLN A 59 0.49 4.87 14.19
C GLN A 59 0.72 6.09 15.10
N PRO A 60 0.43 5.99 16.41
CA PRO A 60 1.10 6.82 17.41
C PRO A 60 2.55 6.32 17.55
N GLY A 61 3.45 6.81 16.69
CA GLY A 61 4.90 6.61 16.83
C GLY A 61 5.57 5.85 15.67
N GLY A 62 6.08 6.63 14.71
CA GLY A 62 7.32 6.37 13.98
C GLY A 62 7.47 5.10 13.14
N GLY A 63 7.49 5.29 11.81
CA GLY A 63 8.35 4.51 10.91
C GLY A 63 7.66 3.55 9.93
N GLY A 64 7.27 4.09 8.77
CA GLY A 64 7.27 3.49 7.43
C GLY A 64 7.04 1.98 7.19
N GLY A 65 5.99 1.67 6.42
CA GLY A 65 6.08 0.75 5.27
C GLY A 65 5.34 -0.60 5.37
N GLY A 66 4.38 -0.81 4.45
CA GLY A 66 4.05 -2.13 3.88
C GLY A 66 2.72 -2.77 4.31
N GLY A 67 1.68 -2.64 3.49
CA GLY A 67 0.38 -3.31 3.63
C GLY A 67 0.42 -4.81 3.36
N GLY A 68 1.02 -5.57 4.26
CA GLY A 68 0.83 -7.02 4.41
C GLY A 68 0.27 -7.29 5.80
N GLY A 69 -0.67 -8.25 5.92
CA GLY A 69 -1.26 -8.61 7.22
C GLY A 69 -0.18 -8.76 8.29
N ASN A 70 -0.37 -8.10 9.43
CA ASN A 70 0.68 -8.01 10.43
C ASN A 70 0.90 -9.38 11.08
N VAL A 71 2.03 -10.01 10.76
CA VAL A 71 2.41 -11.30 11.34
C VAL A 71 3.01 -11.13 12.74
N ILE A 72 3.53 -9.95 13.05
CA ILE A 72 4.13 -9.63 14.35
C ILE A 72 3.00 -9.30 15.34
N THR A 73 2.82 -10.14 16.36
CA THR A 73 1.75 -9.99 17.36
C THR A 73 2.19 -9.21 18.60
N SER A 74 3.47 -9.28 18.96
CA SER A 74 4.04 -8.49 20.06
C SER A 74 5.51 -8.16 19.81
N LEU A 75 5.93 -6.97 20.23
CA LEU A 75 7.32 -6.53 20.21
C LEU A 75 7.63 -5.80 21.51
N THR A 76 8.70 -6.24 22.19
CA THR A 76 9.22 -5.57 23.39
C THR A 76 10.71 -5.33 23.21
N ALA A 77 11.15 -4.09 23.38
CA ALA A 77 12.56 -3.73 23.41
C ALA A 77 12.96 -3.35 24.84
N THR A 78 13.86 -4.12 25.45
CA THR A 78 14.38 -3.86 26.79
C THR A 78 15.88 -3.62 26.74
N ARG A 79 16.35 -2.59 27.45
CA ARG A 79 17.79 -2.43 27.60
C ARG A 79 18.35 -3.51 28.50
N THR A 80 19.30 -4.28 28.01
CA THR A 80 20.02 -5.29 28.80
C THR A 80 21.45 -4.79 29.02
N GLY A 81 21.62 -3.98 30.07
CA GLY A 81 22.88 -3.31 30.40
C GLY A 81 23.64 -3.94 31.57
N GLY A 82 23.95 -5.24 31.52
CA GLY A 82 24.84 -5.87 32.50
C GLY A 82 26.30 -5.86 32.02
N GLY A 83 27.16 -5.03 32.63
CA GLY A 83 28.58 -4.88 32.24
C GLY A 83 28.85 -3.80 31.17
N HIS A 84 30.11 -3.68 30.69
CA HIS A 84 30.61 -2.61 29.80
C HIS A 84 29.93 -2.45 28.42
N GLY A 85 28.79 -3.10 28.19
CA GLY A 85 28.03 -3.03 26.93
C GLY A 85 26.84 -2.07 26.97
N ASN A 86 26.42 -1.64 25.79
CA ASN A 86 25.14 -1.01 25.54
C ASN A 86 24.34 -1.87 24.57
N SER A 87 23.57 -2.82 25.12
CA SER A 87 22.80 -3.80 24.34
C SER A 87 21.30 -3.66 24.62
N VAL A 88 20.48 -3.86 23.59
CA VAL A 88 19.02 -3.95 23.68
C VAL A 88 18.59 -5.37 23.31
N LYS A 89 17.86 -6.02 24.22
CA LYS A 89 17.17 -7.29 23.96
C LYS A 89 15.79 -6.98 23.40
N VAL A 90 15.50 -7.61 22.27
CA VAL A 90 14.25 -7.45 21.52
C VAL A 90 13.54 -8.80 21.55
N ASP A 91 12.38 -8.84 22.18
CA ASP A 91 11.50 -10.01 22.25
C ASP A 91 10.36 -9.83 21.25
N ILE A 92 10.17 -10.79 20.35
CA ILE A 92 9.25 -10.72 19.20
C ILE A 92 8.37 -11.97 19.22
N THR A 93 7.06 -11.79 19.01
CA THR A 93 6.13 -12.90 18.77
C THR A 93 5.50 -12.74 17.39
N VAL A 94 5.43 -13.84 16.65
CA VAL A 94 4.86 -13.93 15.31
C VAL A 94 3.76 -14.99 15.25
N SER A 95 2.73 -14.74 14.44
CA SER A 95 1.60 -15.66 14.23
C SER A 95 1.93 -16.80 13.26
N THR A 96 2.91 -16.60 12.37
CA THR A 96 3.41 -17.61 11.43
C THR A 96 4.93 -17.57 11.36
N SER A 97 5.53 -18.66 10.88
CA SER A 97 6.98 -18.76 10.70
C SER A 97 7.45 -17.81 9.60
N THR A 98 8.25 -16.81 9.96
CA THR A 98 8.73 -15.77 9.04
C THR A 98 10.15 -15.33 9.40
N THR A 99 10.87 -14.75 8.45
CA THR A 99 12.11 -14.03 8.75
C THR A 99 11.74 -12.62 9.22
N VAL A 100 12.35 -12.16 10.30
CA VAL A 100 12.21 -10.80 10.81
C VAL A 100 13.55 -10.07 10.69
N THR A 101 13.49 -8.81 10.29
CA THR A 101 14.63 -7.90 10.24
C THR A 101 14.44 -6.86 11.32
N VAL A 102 15.32 -6.87 12.31
CA VAL A 102 15.33 -5.94 13.44
C VAL A 102 16.35 -4.86 13.12
N THR A 103 15.98 -3.58 13.26
CA THR A 103 16.85 -2.43 12.98
C THR A 103 16.78 -1.43 14.13
N ASP A 104 17.94 -0.94 14.55
CA ASP A 104 18.04 0.10 15.59
C ASP A 104 18.06 1.50 15.01
N SER A 105 17.38 2.46 15.66
CA SER A 105 17.34 3.85 15.19
C SER A 105 18.60 4.68 15.51
N GLN A 106 19.44 4.26 16.47
CA GLN A 106 20.63 5.01 16.86
C GLN A 106 21.88 4.55 16.11
N SER A 107 22.11 3.24 16.04
CA SER A 107 23.28 2.69 15.37
C SER A 107 23.04 2.40 13.88
N GLY A 108 21.77 2.30 13.46
CA GLY A 108 21.42 1.75 12.15
C GLY A 108 21.75 0.26 12.01
N GLY A 109 22.12 -0.42 13.10
CA GLY A 109 22.45 -1.84 13.09
C GLY A 109 21.20 -2.67 12.80
N SER A 110 21.33 -3.62 11.87
CA SER A 110 20.25 -4.55 11.53
C SER A 110 20.66 -6.00 11.76
N GLN A 111 19.75 -6.81 12.28
CA GLN A 111 19.90 -8.26 12.36
C GLN A 111 18.66 -8.95 11.79
N SER A 112 18.88 -10.00 10.99
CA SER A 112 17.81 -10.83 10.44
C SER A 112 17.81 -12.20 11.09
N LEU A 113 16.64 -12.67 11.52
CA LEU A 113 16.46 -13.96 12.19
C LEU A 113 15.17 -14.63 11.72
N ALA A 114 15.17 -15.96 11.61
CA ALA A 114 13.95 -16.73 11.42
C ALA A 114 13.21 -16.89 12.76
N CYS A 115 11.92 -16.52 12.79
CA CYS A 115 11.07 -16.56 13.97
C CYS A 115 9.85 -17.46 13.73
N ASN A 116 9.68 -18.46 14.60
CA ASN A 116 8.61 -19.46 14.51
C ASN A 116 7.84 -19.48 15.83
N GLY A 117 6.97 -18.49 16.04
CA GLY A 117 6.30 -18.27 17.32
C GLY A 117 6.97 -17.13 18.07
N SER A 118 7.77 -17.41 19.10
CA SER A 118 8.54 -16.38 19.83
C SER A 118 10.03 -16.48 19.52
N CYS A 119 10.68 -15.33 19.40
CA CYS A 119 12.11 -15.22 19.20
C CYS A 119 12.66 -13.99 19.91
N SER A 120 13.95 -14.02 20.26
CA SER A 120 14.61 -12.87 20.85
C SER A 120 15.95 -12.64 20.19
N VAL A 121 16.30 -11.36 20.00
CA VAL A 121 17.61 -10.94 19.46
C VAL A 121 18.19 -9.87 20.36
N THR A 122 19.50 -9.88 20.54
CA THR A 122 20.21 -8.85 21.27
C THR A 122 21.03 -8.02 20.29
N MET A 123 20.73 -6.74 20.21
CA MET A 123 21.53 -5.78 19.44
C MET A 123 22.53 -5.11 20.37
N GLY A 124 23.82 -5.29 20.11
CA GLY A 124 24.89 -4.59 20.80
C GLY A 124 25.33 -3.34 20.04
N GLY A 125 26.05 -2.44 20.72
CA GLY A 125 26.59 -1.23 20.10
C GLY A 125 25.50 -0.20 19.74
N VAL A 126 24.34 -0.27 20.38
CA VAL A 126 23.31 0.77 20.31
C VAL A 126 23.76 1.99 21.12
N GLY A 127 23.31 3.19 20.76
CA GLY A 127 23.70 4.44 21.41
C GLY A 127 23.16 4.59 22.84
N ASP A 128 23.73 5.48 23.66
CA ASP A 128 23.37 5.64 25.07
C ASP A 128 22.01 6.34 25.29
N ASN A 129 21.45 6.95 24.25
CA ASN A 129 20.18 7.68 24.35
C ASN A 129 18.98 6.72 24.30
N ALA A 130 17.79 7.28 24.48
CA ALA A 130 16.56 6.56 24.18
C ALA A 130 16.45 6.38 22.66
N GLY A 131 15.92 5.24 22.23
CA GLY A 131 15.77 4.91 20.83
C GLY A 131 14.58 4.02 20.56
N THR A 132 14.43 3.63 19.31
CA THR A 132 13.34 2.76 18.85
C THR A 132 13.92 1.63 18.03
N ILE A 133 13.44 0.42 18.28
CA ILE A 133 13.70 -0.75 17.47
C ILE A 133 12.57 -0.87 16.47
N THR A 134 12.89 -1.03 15.19
CA THR A 134 11.93 -1.33 14.14
C THR A 134 12.12 -2.77 13.70
N VAL A 135 11.05 -3.56 13.68
CA VAL A 135 11.05 -4.94 13.23
C VAL A 135 10.15 -5.07 12.02
N THR A 136 10.69 -5.59 10.92
CA THR A 136 9.98 -5.84 9.67
C THR A 136 9.98 -7.33 9.38
N ALA A 137 8.81 -7.93 9.20
CA ALA A 137 8.68 -9.34 8.83
C ALA A 137 8.59 -9.53 7.32
N SER A 138 9.30 -10.52 6.77
CA SER A 138 9.24 -10.88 5.35
C SER A 138 7.85 -11.33 4.90
N ALA A 139 7.06 -11.93 5.81
CA ALA A 139 5.68 -12.33 5.56
C ALA A 139 4.66 -11.19 5.65
N GLY A 140 5.08 -9.99 6.09
CA GLY A 140 4.23 -8.80 6.20
C GLY A 140 4.11 -8.27 7.63
N GLY A 141 4.01 -6.94 7.74
CA GLY A 141 3.93 -6.22 9.00
C GLY A 141 5.27 -5.62 9.44
N THR A 142 5.19 -4.41 9.99
CA THR A 142 6.28 -3.71 10.65
C THR A 142 5.78 -3.26 12.02
N MET A 143 6.57 -3.48 13.07
CA MET A 143 6.25 -3.05 14.44
C MET A 143 7.47 -2.36 15.03
N SER A 144 7.25 -1.32 15.85
CA SER A 144 8.33 -0.62 16.54
C SER A 144 8.11 -0.61 18.06
N ALA A 145 9.21 -0.67 18.81
CA ALA A 145 9.20 -0.59 20.27
C ALA A 145 10.30 0.36 20.75
N GLY A 146 9.93 1.28 21.65
CA GLY A 146 10.87 2.21 22.27
C GLY A 146 11.64 1.55 23.42
N TYR A 147 12.90 1.95 23.61
CA TYR A 147 13.70 1.57 24.77
C TYR A 147 14.28 2.82 25.48
N PRO A 148 14.41 2.79 26.82
CA PRO A 148 14.90 3.94 27.61
C PRO A 148 16.39 4.23 27.38
N PRO A 149 16.94 5.38 27.85
CA PRO A 149 18.38 5.74 27.80
C PRO A 149 19.22 5.10 28.92
N LYS A 150 20.55 4.95 28.75
CA LYS A 150 21.41 4.16 29.68
C LYS A 150 21.38 4.83 31.06
N SER A 151 21.03 4.05 32.08
CA SER A 151 21.13 4.45 33.48
C SER A 151 22.55 4.32 33.99
#